data_AF-A0A3D1M8R0-F1
#
_entry.id   AF-A0A3D1M8R0-F1
#
_cell.length_a   1.000
_cell.length_b   1.000
_cell.length_c   1.000
_cell.angle_alpha   90.00
_cell.angle_beta   90.00
_cell.angle_gamma   90.00
#
_symmetry.space_group_name_H-M   'P 1'
#
loop_
_entity.id
_entity.type
_entity.pdbx_description
1 polymer ?
#
loop_
_entity_poly.entity_id
_entity_poly.type
_entity_poly.pdbx_seq_one_letter_code
_entity_poly.pdbx_strand_id
1 'polypeptide(L)' 'MEKELINVEIIYLDVQWKGCTVYFFDDDGQEHFTILLNSKYCIETLKATYIHEISHIRSNDFQNMVSADHLEYYMHNLIQ' A
#
# COMPACT_ATOMS: atom_id res chain seq x y z
N MET A 1 -16.95 -10.85 12.09
CA MET A 1 -15.96 -10.55 11.05
C MET A 1 -16.09 -9.09 10.74
N GLU A 2 -15.25 -8.28 11.36
CA GLU A 2 -15.12 -6.86 11.02
C GLU A 2 -14.70 -6.76 9.54
N LYS A 3 -15.26 -5.78 8.84
CA LYS A 3 -14.93 -5.55 7.43
C LYS A 3 -13.65 -4.72 7.41
N GLU A 4 -12.54 -5.31 6.98
CA GLU A 4 -11.33 -4.57 6.67
C GLU A 4 -11.62 -3.59 5.52
N LEU A 5 -11.32 -2.31 5.73
CA LEU A 5 -11.48 -1.27 4.72
C LEU A 5 -10.21 -1.23 3.86
N ILE A 6 -10.28 -1.91 2.72
CA ILE A 6 -9.18 -1.95 1.74
C ILE A 6 -9.52 -1.04 0.58
N ASN A 7 -8.75 0.04 0.44
CA ASN A 7 -8.78 0.92 -0.71
C ASN A 7 -7.68 0.51 -1.71
N VAL A 8 -8.00 0.56 -3.00
CA VAL A 8 -7.07 0.18 -4.05
C VAL A 8 -6.95 1.34 -5.02
N GLU A 9 -5.74 1.87 -5.15
CA GLU A 9 -5.45 2.98 -6.05
C GLU A 9 -4.40 2.57 -7.08
N ILE A 10 -4.74 2.76 -8.35
CA ILE A 10 -3.81 2.55 -9.46
C ILE A 10 -3.22 3.91 -9.81
N ILE A 11 -1.90 4.05 -9.63
CA ILE A 11 -1.23 5.33 -9.80
C ILE A 11 -0.22 5.26 -10.94
N TYR A 12 -0.21 6.30 -11.78
CA TYR A 12 0.81 6.50 -12.81
C TYR A 12 2.02 7.15 -12.18
N LEU A 13 3.02 6.34 -11.84
CA LEU A 13 4.27 6.81 -11.25
C LEU A 13 5.46 6.37 -12.11
N ASP A 14 6.43 7.27 -12.28
CA ASP A 14 7.71 6.93 -12.91
C ASP A 14 8.65 6.29 -11.88
N VAL A 15 8.30 5.08 -11.46
CA VAL A 15 9.00 4.34 -10.42
C VAL A 15 9.37 2.93 -10.88
N GLN A 16 10.41 2.36 -10.27
CA GLN A 16 10.91 1.02 -10.61
C GLN A 16 10.21 -0.11 -9.86
N TRP A 17 9.42 0.20 -8.83
CA TRP A 17 8.68 -0.80 -8.05
C TRP A 17 7.31 -1.09 -8.69
N LYS A 18 6.81 -2.31 -8.47
CA LYS A 18 5.57 -2.82 -9.07
C LYS A 18 4.33 -2.37 -8.32
N GLY A 19 4.42 -2.33 -7.00
CA GLY A 19 3.37 -1.92 -6.08
C GLY A 19 3.84 -2.02 -4.63
N CYS A 20 3.05 -1.48 -3.72
CA CYS A 20 3.29 -1.53 -2.28
C CYS A 20 1.97 -1.34 -1.53
N THR A 21 1.97 -1.76 -0.27
CA THR A 21 0.85 -1.54 0.65
C THR A 21 1.22 -0.45 1.64
N VAL A 22 0.38 0.58 1.73
CA VAL A 22 0.44 1.62 2.76
C VAL A 22 -0.65 1.35 3.78
N TYR A 23 -0.35 1.48 5.07
CA TYR A 23 -1.32 1.29 6.15
C TYR A 23 -1.31 2.45 7.14
N PHE A 24 -2.45 2.67 7.78
CA PHE A 24 -2.58 3.54 8.95
C PHE A 24 -3.71 3.03 9.87
N PHE A 25 -3.70 3.52 11.11
CA PHE A 25 -4.78 3.29 12.07
C PHE A 25 -5.54 4.59 12.26
N ASP A 26 -6.87 4.55 12.26
CA ASP A 26 -7.68 5.71 12.64
C ASP A 26 -7.72 5.90 14.17
N ASP A 27 -8.37 6.98 14.62
CA ASP A 27 -8.50 7.32 16.04
C ASP A 27 -9.27 6.25 16.85
N ASP A 28 -10.08 5.43 16.19
CA ASP A 28 -10.82 4.30 16.77
C ASP A 28 -9.98 3.00 16.76
N GLY A 29 -8.76 3.04 16.23
CA GLY A 29 -7.84 1.90 16.12
C GLY A 29 -8.19 0.94 14.98
N GLN A 30 -9.05 1.32 14.03
CA GLN A 30 -9.32 0.49 12.86
C GLN A 30 -8.19 0.60 11.83
N GLU A 31 -7.85 -0.55 11.25
CA GLU A 31 -6.82 -0.66 10.22
C GLU A 31 -7.36 -0.26 8.85
N HIS A 32 -6.67 0.68 8.21
CA HIS A 32 -6.94 1.09 6.84
C HIS A 32 -5.75 0.76 5.96
N PHE A 33 -6.02 0.10 4.83
CA PHE A 33 -5.00 -0.31 3.88
C PHE A 33 -5.23 0.34 2.53
N THR A 34 -4.14 0.83 1.92
CA THR A 34 -4.12 1.36 0.56
C THR A 34 -3.09 0.61 -0.27
N ILE A 35 -3.54 -0.10 -1.30
CA ILE A 35 -2.65 -0.79 -2.23
C ILE A 35 -2.34 0.15 -3.40
N LEU A 36 -1.06 0.42 -3.60
CA LEU A 36 -0.54 1.21 -4.71
C LEU A 36 -0.01 0.27 -5.79
N LEU A 37 -0.50 0.43 -7.02
CA LEU A 37 -0.02 -0.33 -8.18
C LEU A 37 0.54 0.59 -9.25
N ASN A 38 1.70 0.23 -9.79
CA ASN A 38 2.37 0.98 -10.85
C ASN A 38 1.74 0.65 -12.22
N SER A 39 0.97 1.58 -12.76
CA SER A 39 0.23 1.40 -14.02
C SER A 39 1.09 1.20 -15.27
N LYS A 40 2.42 1.35 -15.20
CA LYS A 40 3.34 1.05 -16.32
C LYS A 40 3.38 -0.44 -16.68
N TYR A 41 2.97 -1.31 -15.77
CA TYR A 41 2.98 -2.75 -15.99
C TYR A 41 1.69 -3.25 -16.65
N CYS A 42 1.78 -4.37 -17.36
CA CYS A 42 0.62 -4.99 -17.97
C CYS A 42 -0.38 -5.50 -16.92
N ILE A 43 -1.64 -5.68 -17.33
CA ILE A 43 -2.72 -6.11 -16.44
C ILE A 43 -2.44 -7.42 -15.69
N GLU A 44 -1.71 -8.35 -16.29
CA GLU A 44 -1.34 -9.62 -15.64
C GLU A 44 -0.36 -9.39 -14.50
N THR A 45 0.62 -8.51 -14.71
CA THR A 45 1.57 -8.11 -13.67
C THR A 45 0.85 -7.34 -12.56
N LEU A 46 -0.04 -6.40 -12.91
CA LEU A 46 -0.84 -5.66 -11.93
C LEU A 46 -1.69 -6.59 -11.06
N LYS A 47 -2.32 -7.60 -11.66
CA LYS A 47 -3.07 -8.63 -10.93
C LYS A 47 -2.19 -9.44 -9.99
N ALA A 48 -1.03 -9.89 -10.46
CA ALA A 48 -0.09 -10.64 -9.64
C ALA A 48 0.42 -9.81 -8.45
N THR A 49 0.75 -8.53 -8.69
CA THR A 49 1.15 -7.59 -7.64
C THR A 49 0.02 -7.33 -6.67
N TYR A 50 -1.21 -7.10 -7.14
CA TYR A 50 -2.38 -6.94 -6.26
C TYR A 50 -2.57 -8.16 -5.33
N ILE A 51 -2.46 -9.37 -5.87
CA ILE A 51 -2.58 -10.61 -5.07
C ILE A 51 -1.46 -10.70 -4.03
N HIS A 52 -0.24 -10.29 -4.39
CA HIS A 52 0.89 -10.24 -3.47
C HIS A 52 0.64 -9.25 -2.31
N GLU A 53 0.21 -8.03 -2.61
CA GLU A 53 -0.09 -7.00 -1.60
C GLU A 53 -1.26 -7.40 -0.69
N ILE A 54 -2.32 -8.00 -1.25
CA ILE A 54 -3.43 -8.57 -0.46
C ILE A 54 -2.96 -9.69 0.46
N SER A 55 -1.98 -10.50 0.04
CA SER A 55 -1.43 -11.55 0.87
C SER A 55 -0.78 -10.96 2.13
N HIS A 56 -0.04 -9.85 2.00
CA HIS A 56 0.58 -9.17 3.13
C HIS A 56 -0.47 -8.68 4.14
N ILE A 57 -1.56 -8.05 3.65
CA ILE A 57 -2.65 -7.56 4.49
C ILE A 57 -3.25 -8.72 5.29
N ARG A 58 -3.61 -9.81 4.62
CA ARG A 58 -4.26 -10.96 5.26
C ARG A 58 -3.37 -11.70 6.25
N SER A 59 -2.06 -11.66 6.07
CA SER A 59 -1.11 -12.28 6.98
C SER A 59 -0.66 -11.34 8.11
N ASN A 60 -1.14 -10.09 8.15
CA ASN A 60 -0.65 -9.05 9.05
C ASN A 60 0.88 -8.91 9.00
N ASP A 61 1.46 -9.06 7.79
CA ASP A 61 2.90 -8.97 7.60
C ASP A 61 3.31 -7.51 7.40
N PHE A 62 3.32 -6.76 8.51
CA PHE A 62 3.66 -5.33 8.51
C PHE A 62 5.14 -5.05 8.18
N GLN A 63 6.02 -6.06 8.18
CA GLN A 63 7.44 -5.86 7.84
C GLN A 63 7.63 -5.51 6.36
N ASN A 64 6.68 -5.91 5.51
CA ASN A 64 6.70 -5.67 4.08
C ASN A 64 5.76 -4.54 3.63
N MET A 65 5.16 -3.82 4.59
CA MET A 65 4.28 -2.68 4.33
C MET A 65 4.92 -1.35 4.76
N VAL A 66 4.36 -0.25 4.28
CA VAL A 66 4.80 1.10 4.63
C VAL A 66 3.74 1.77 5.52
N SER A 67 4.14 2.25 6.70
CA SER A 67 3.26 3.10 7.52
C SER A 67 3.07 4.46 6.83
N ALA A 68 1.82 4.95 6.78
CA ALA A 68 1.52 6.28 6.26
C ALA A 68 2.28 7.38 7.01
N ASP A 69 2.40 7.27 8.34
CA ASP A 69 3.13 8.24 9.16
C ASP A 69 4.62 8.27 8.82
N HIS A 70 5.22 7.09 8.58
CA HIS A 70 6.61 7.01 8.13
C HIS A 70 6.81 7.61 6.74
N LEU A 71 5.85 7.41 5.83
CA LEU A 71 5.87 7.99 4.49
C LEU A 71 5.75 9.52 4.57
N GLU A 72 4.80 10.05 5.34
CA GLU A 72 4.64 11.50 5.56
C GLU A 72 5.91 12.11 6.16
N TYR A 73 6.45 11.49 7.22
CA TYR A 73 7.69 11.94 7.83
C TYR A 73 8.85 11.96 6.82
N TYR A 74 9.00 10.91 6.00
CA TYR A 74 10.03 10.87 4.97
C TYR A 74 9.84 12.00 3.95
N MET A 75 8.61 12.17 3.44
CA MET A 75 8.29 13.20 2.45
C MET A 75 8.53 14.61 2.97
N HIS A 76 8.17 14.90 4.22
CA HIS A 76 8.37 16.21 4.84
C HIS A 76 9.82 16.53 5.18
N ASN A 77 10.67 15.53 5.44
CA ASN A 77 12.04 15.75 5.93
C ASN A 77 13.16 15.48 4.91
N LEU A 78 12.92 14.70 3.84
CA LEU A 78 13.96 14.34 2.85
C LEU A 78 13.81 15.02 1.50
N ILE A 79 12.65 15.61 1.20
CA ILE A 79 12.42 16.39 -0.02
C ILE A 79 12.33 17.87 0.38
N GLN A 80 13.50 18.49 0.61
CA GLN A 80 13.67 19.94 0.68
C GLN A 80 14.66 20.39 -0.39
#